data_AF-A0A852KFY7-F1
#
_entry.id   AF-A0A852KFY7-F1
#
_cell.length_a   1.000
_cell.length_b   1.000
_cell.length_c   1.000
_cell.angle_alpha   90.00
_cell.angle_beta   90.00
_cell.angle_gamma   90.00
#
_symmetry.space_group_name_H-M   'P 1'
#
loop_
_entity.id
_entity.type
_entity.pdbx_description
1 polymer ?
#
loop_
_entity_poly.entity_id
_entity_poly.type
_entity_poly.pdbx_seq_one_letter_code
_entity_poly.pdbx_strand_id
1 'polypeptide(L)'
;FCPGCRALQPPGPRPDLFRLMRCERSFRIDARQLQRRFRSLQRAVHPDRFVRRPPKEQYYSEQHSSLINKAYQTLLNPLSRGLYLLELNGVEPAQETDCDADSVFLTEIMEINEKLAEPNNEDILEEIETLIK
;
A
#
# COMPACT_ATOMS: atom_id res chain seq x y z
N PHE A 1 7.96 22.26 1.02
CA PHE A 1 7.65 23.70 0.80
C PHE A 1 8.95 24.45 0.57
N CYS A 2 8.94 25.47 -0.29
CA CYS A 2 10.11 26.33 -0.51
C CYS A 2 10.41 27.15 0.77
N PRO A 3 11.66 27.20 1.26
CA PRO A 3 12.00 27.96 2.46
C PRO A 3 11.84 29.48 2.28
N GLY A 4 12.00 30.01 1.05
CA GLY A 4 11.88 31.43 0.77
C GLY A 4 10.43 31.91 0.58
N CYS A 5 9.65 31.22 -0.27
CA CYS A 5 8.30 31.67 -0.65
C CYS A 5 7.15 30.81 -0.11
N ARG A 6 7.46 29.74 0.63
CA ARG A 6 6.48 28.77 1.16
C ARG A 6 5.60 28.06 0.13
N ALA A 7 5.87 28.22 -1.17
CA ALA A 7 5.15 27.50 -2.22
C ALA A 7 5.35 25.99 -2.10
N LEU A 8 4.30 25.23 -2.40
CA LEU A 8 4.41 23.78 -2.52
C LEU A 8 5.38 23.43 -3.66
N GLN A 9 6.23 22.45 -3.41
CA GLN A 9 7.24 21.98 -4.36
C GLN A 9 6.78 20.62 -4.91
N PRO A 10 7.20 20.23 -6.12
CA PRO A 10 6.88 18.90 -6.64
C PRO A 10 7.42 17.81 -5.70
N PRO A 11 6.79 16.62 -5.67
CA PRO A 11 7.39 15.46 -5.01
C PRO A 11 8.73 15.12 -5.68
N GLY A 12 9.68 14.63 -4.88
CA GLY A 12 10.97 14.18 -5.40
C GLY A 12 10.81 12.94 -6.31
N PRO A 13 11.77 12.68 -7.20
CA PRO A 13 11.73 11.49 -8.06
C PRO A 13 11.87 10.22 -7.21
N ARG A 14 10.97 9.25 -7.44
CA ARG A 14 10.95 7.91 -6.79
C ARG A 14 11.25 7.93 -5.28
N PRO A 15 10.37 8.55 -4.47
CA PRO A 15 10.61 8.61 -3.03
C PRO A 15 10.37 7.24 -2.40
N ASP A 16 11.31 6.84 -1.54
CA ASP A 16 11.15 5.67 -0.67
C ASP A 16 9.92 5.86 0.22
N LEU A 17 8.97 4.91 0.14
CA LEU A 17 7.69 4.97 0.85
C LEU A 17 7.89 4.88 2.37
N PHE A 18 8.87 4.11 2.86
CA PHE A 18 9.21 4.02 4.29
C PHE A 18 9.74 5.36 4.79
N ARG A 19 10.63 5.99 4.01
CA ARG A 19 11.17 7.32 4.34
C ARG A 19 10.08 8.38 4.35
N LEU A 20 9.14 8.35 3.40
CA LEU A 20 7.99 9.26 3.36
C LEU A 20 7.12 9.11 4.63
N MET A 21 6.87 7.87 5.02
CA MET A 21 6.07 7.49 6.18
C MET A 21 6.84 7.51 7.51
N ARG A 22 8.12 7.91 7.51
CA ARG A 22 8.97 7.98 8.70
C ARG A 22 8.96 6.68 9.51
N CYS A 23 9.04 5.56 8.81
CA CYS A 23 9.23 4.24 9.40
C CYS A 23 10.54 3.63 8.90
N GLU A 24 11.06 2.67 9.67
CA GLU A 24 12.20 1.87 9.25
C GLU A 24 11.79 0.91 8.13
N ARG A 25 12.76 0.53 7.28
CA ARG A 25 12.58 -0.48 6.23
C ARG A 25 12.47 -1.88 6.86
N SER A 26 11.30 -2.17 7.39
CA SER A 26 10.99 -3.41 8.11
C SER A 26 9.63 -3.93 7.65
N PHE A 27 9.50 -5.25 7.60
CA PHE A 27 8.21 -5.88 7.37
C PHE A 27 7.25 -5.63 8.54
N ARG A 28 7.77 -5.61 9.77
CA ARG A 28 7.00 -5.25 10.97
C ARG A 28 6.94 -3.74 11.08
N ILE A 29 5.73 -3.18 10.98
CA ILE A 29 5.47 -1.75 11.17
C ILE A 29 4.32 -1.54 12.16
N ASP A 30 4.34 -0.41 12.86
CA ASP A 30 3.20 0.02 13.68
C ASP A 30 2.14 0.71 12.80
N ALA A 31 1.01 0.03 12.60
CA ALA A 31 -0.13 0.55 11.83
C ALA A 31 -0.69 1.86 12.41
N ARG A 32 -0.63 2.06 13.74
CA ARG A 32 -1.10 3.31 14.37
C ARG A 32 -0.16 4.47 14.04
N GLN A 33 1.16 4.24 14.10
CA GLN A 33 2.14 5.25 13.72
C GLN A 33 2.02 5.61 12.23
N LEU A 34 1.87 4.59 11.36
CA LEU A 34 1.64 4.78 9.93
C LEU A 34 0.40 5.63 9.66
N GLN A 35 -0.73 5.30 10.30
CA GLN A 35 -1.99 6.05 10.14
C GLN A 35 -1.88 7.49 10.64
N ARG A 36 -1.21 7.73 11.78
CA ARG A 36 -0.96 9.09 12.29
C ARG A 36 -0.15 9.91 11.30
N ARG A 37 0.90 9.31 10.74
CA ARG A 37 1.75 9.96 9.73
C ARG A 37 0.98 10.28 8.47
N PHE A 38 0.22 9.31 7.94
CA PHE A 38 -0.65 9.48 6.79
C PHE A 38 -1.60 10.68 6.97
N ARG A 39 -2.36 10.71 8.07
CA ARG A 39 -3.27 11.82 8.37
C ARG A 39 -2.55 13.16 8.52
N SER A 40 -1.33 13.17 9.07
CA SER A 40 -0.53 14.39 9.19
C SER A 40 -0.07 14.92 7.84
N LEU A 41 0.36 14.03 6.93
CA LEU A 41 0.81 14.40 5.61
C LEU A 41 -0.36 14.86 4.74
N GLN A 42 -1.44 14.07 4.68
CA GLN A 42 -2.66 14.44 3.97
C GLN A 42 -3.17 15.81 4.41
N ARG A 43 -3.29 16.06 5.72
CA ARG A 43 -3.69 17.39 6.21
C ARG A 43 -2.80 18.52 5.70
N ALA A 44 -1.51 18.30 5.44
CA ALA A 44 -0.60 19.35 4.98
C ALA A 44 -0.71 19.62 3.46
N VAL A 45 -1.06 18.61 2.66
CA VAL A 45 -0.97 18.66 1.19
C VAL A 45 -2.26 18.26 0.47
N HIS A 46 -3.39 18.08 1.16
CA HIS A 46 -4.67 17.68 0.56
C HIS A 46 -5.16 18.73 -0.45
N PRO A 47 -5.66 18.32 -1.65
CA PRO A 47 -6.12 19.21 -2.71
C PRO A 47 -7.09 20.31 -2.26
N ASP A 48 -8.01 19.99 -1.35
CA ASP A 48 -8.97 20.94 -0.78
C ASP A 48 -8.32 22.20 -0.19
N ARG A 49 -7.08 22.10 0.31
CA ARG A 49 -6.34 23.25 0.87
C ARG A 49 -5.72 24.13 -0.21
N PHE A 50 -5.62 23.63 -1.44
CA PHE A 50 -4.92 24.26 -2.55
C PHE A 50 -5.87 24.76 -3.65
N VAL A 51 -7.19 24.53 -3.55
CA VAL A 51 -8.20 24.98 -4.54
C VAL A 51 -8.08 26.47 -4.93
N ARG A 52 -7.66 27.34 -3.99
CA ARG A 52 -7.46 28.79 -4.24
C ARG A 52 -6.01 29.18 -4.56
N ARG A 53 -5.09 28.21 -4.68
CA ARG A 53 -3.66 28.43 -4.98
C ARG A 53 -3.41 28.44 -6.49
N PRO A 54 -2.24 28.89 -6.97
CA PRO A 54 -1.90 28.81 -8.38
C PRO A 54 -2.04 27.38 -8.94
N PRO A 55 -2.41 27.19 -10.23
CA PRO A 55 -2.61 25.88 -10.83
C PRO A 55 -1.44 24.91 -10.62
N LYS A 56 -0.21 25.44 -10.63
CA LYS A 56 1.02 24.67 -10.36
C LYS A 56 1.04 24.05 -8.96
N GLU A 57 0.59 24.78 -7.93
CA GLU A 57 0.51 24.26 -6.57
C GLU A 57 -0.66 23.29 -6.38
N GLN A 58 -1.78 23.50 -7.08
CA GLN A 58 -2.89 22.53 -7.12
C GLN A 58 -2.43 21.19 -7.67
N TYR A 59 -1.76 21.22 -8.83
CA TYR A 59 -1.18 20.02 -9.44
C TYR A 59 -0.18 19.31 -8.50
N TYR A 60 0.71 20.05 -7.84
CA TYR A 60 1.64 19.45 -6.89
C TYR A 60 0.93 18.85 -5.67
N SER A 61 -0.14 19.47 -5.20
CA SER A 61 -0.95 18.97 -4.08
C SER A 61 -1.60 17.62 -4.43
N GLU A 62 -2.14 17.49 -5.64
CA GLU A 62 -2.67 16.21 -6.15
C GLU A 62 -1.59 15.13 -6.23
N GLN A 63 -0.42 15.46 -6.80
CA GLN A 63 0.70 14.53 -6.92
C GLN A 63 1.18 14.04 -5.54
N HIS A 64 1.32 14.94 -4.56
CA HIS A 64 1.68 14.56 -3.20
C HIS A 64 0.60 13.70 -2.54
N SER A 65 -0.68 14.06 -2.67
CA SER A 65 -1.79 13.31 -2.10
C SER A 65 -1.84 11.87 -2.65
N SER A 66 -1.70 11.72 -3.98
CA SER A 66 -1.64 10.42 -4.64
C SER A 66 -0.47 9.58 -4.14
N LEU A 67 0.73 10.17 -4.04
CA LEU A 67 1.91 9.50 -3.52
C LEU A 67 1.74 9.04 -2.05
N ILE A 68 1.16 9.89 -1.20
CA ILE A 68 0.90 9.56 0.21
C ILE A 68 -0.10 8.41 0.32
N ASN A 69 -1.15 8.41 -0.52
CA ASN A 69 -2.11 7.32 -0.56
C ASN A 69 -1.45 6.01 -1.00
N LYS A 70 -0.64 6.05 -2.07
CA LYS A 70 0.15 4.89 -2.53
C LYS A 70 1.02 4.36 -1.41
N ALA A 71 1.83 5.21 -0.78
CA ALA A 71 2.69 4.83 0.34
C ALA A 71 1.90 4.21 1.49
N TYR A 72 0.73 4.77 1.83
CA TYR A 72 -0.09 4.26 2.92
C TYR A 72 -0.66 2.89 2.59
N GLN A 73 -1.24 2.70 1.41
CA GLN A 73 -1.82 1.43 0.99
C GLN A 73 -0.77 0.33 0.83
N THR A 74 0.37 0.64 0.18
CA THR A 74 1.48 -0.30 0.03
C THR A 74 2.06 -0.72 1.36
N LEU A 75 2.23 0.21 2.31
CA LEU A 75 2.77 -0.15 3.61
C LEU A 75 1.72 -0.74 4.54
N LEU A 76 0.42 -0.45 4.40
CA LEU A 76 -0.60 -0.99 5.30
C LEU A 76 -0.84 -2.49 5.08
N ASN A 77 -0.92 -2.93 3.83
CA ASN A 77 -1.18 -4.32 3.49
C ASN A 77 0.13 -5.15 3.59
N PRO A 78 0.17 -6.27 4.35
CA PRO A 78 1.37 -7.08 4.51
C PRO A 78 1.96 -7.61 3.19
N LEU A 79 1.12 -8.05 2.24
CA LEU A 79 1.57 -8.59 0.96
C LEU A 79 2.28 -7.52 0.13
N SER A 80 1.63 -6.38 -0.11
CA SER A 80 2.23 -5.30 -0.90
C SER A 80 3.43 -4.66 -0.21
N ARG A 81 3.47 -4.64 1.13
CA ARG A 81 4.65 -4.25 1.91
C ARG A 81 5.82 -5.21 1.69
N GLY A 82 5.56 -6.51 1.69
CA GLY A 82 6.56 -7.54 1.42
C GLY A 82 7.15 -7.40 0.02
N LEU A 83 6.29 -7.31 -1.00
CA LEU A 83 6.72 -7.12 -2.39
C LEU A 83 7.53 -5.82 -2.56
N TYR A 84 7.12 -4.73 -1.91
CA TYR A 84 7.87 -3.48 -1.95
C TYR A 84 9.23 -3.57 -1.26
N LEU A 85 9.34 -4.32 -0.15
CA LEU A 85 10.63 -4.59 0.48
C LEU A 85 11.54 -5.41 -0.43
N LEU A 86 11.02 -6.40 -1.16
CA LEU A 86 11.79 -7.16 -2.13
C LEU A 86 12.30 -6.27 -3.28
N GLU A 87 11.43 -5.41 -3.83
CA GLU A 87 11.79 -4.43 -4.86
C GLU A 87 12.95 -3.52 -4.39
N LEU A 88 12.90 -3.04 -3.14
CA LEU A 88 13.97 -2.21 -2.56
C LEU A 88 15.30 -2.94 -2.41
N ASN A 89 15.28 -4.28 -2.32
CA ASN A 89 16.47 -5.13 -2.26
C ASN A 89 16.91 -5.64 -3.65
N GLY A 90 16.23 -5.22 -4.73
CA GLY A 90 16.53 -5.65 -6.09
C GLY A 90 16.07 -7.08 -6.40
N VAL A 91 15.14 -7.62 -5.62
CA VAL A 91 14.53 -8.93 -5.86
C VAL A 91 13.20 -8.71 -6.58
N GLU A 92 13.11 -9.19 -7.81
CA GLU A 92 11.85 -9.27 -8.53
C GLU A 92 11.13 -10.57 -8.12
N PRO A 93 9.93 -10.51 -7.53
CA PRO A 93 9.16 -11.71 -7.28
C PRO A 93 8.87 -12.39 -8.62
N ALA A 94 8.96 -13.73 -8.65
CA ALA A 94 8.58 -14.50 -9.82
C ALA A 94 7.15 -14.10 -10.24
N GLN A 95 6.94 -13.90 -11.54
CA GLN A 95 5.60 -13.69 -12.08
C GLN A 95 4.75 -14.90 -11.70
N GLU A 96 3.48 -14.68 -11.37
CA GLU A 96 2.49 -15.70 -10.99
C GLU A 96 2.52 -16.84 -12.02
N THR A 97 3.31 -17.88 -11.73
CA THR A 97 3.43 -19.05 -12.57
C THR A 97 3.17 -20.23 -11.65
N ASP A 98 2.05 -20.92 -11.85
CA ASP A 98 1.65 -22.08 -11.04
C ASP A 98 2.65 -23.25 -11.16
N CYS A 99 3.59 -23.16 -12.10
CA CYS A 99 4.53 -24.22 -12.45
C CYS A 99 5.56 -24.55 -11.34
N ASP A 100 5.83 -23.61 -10.44
CA ASP A 100 6.80 -23.80 -9.34
C ASP A 100 6.13 -23.97 -7.96
N ALA A 101 4.79 -24.04 -7.92
CA ALA A 101 4.05 -24.18 -6.66
C ALA A 101 4.15 -25.61 -6.10
N ASP A 102 4.36 -25.73 -4.79
CA ASP A 102 4.43 -27.01 -4.10
C ASP A 102 3.10 -27.77 -4.22
N SER A 103 3.16 -29.09 -4.44
CA SER A 103 1.96 -29.90 -4.68
C SER A 103 1.01 -29.91 -3.49
N VAL A 104 1.53 -29.80 -2.26
CA VAL A 104 0.70 -29.73 -1.05
C VAL A 104 -0.08 -28.41 -1.04
N PHE A 105 0.60 -27.30 -1.31
CA PHE A 105 -0.04 -25.98 -1.41
C PHE A 105 -1.10 -25.92 -2.53
N LEU A 106 -0.82 -26.49 -3.71
CA LEU A 106 -1.80 -26.57 -4.80
C LEU A 106 -3.05 -27.37 -4.41
N THR A 107 -2.88 -28.46 -3.64
CA THR A 107 -3.99 -29.27 -3.15
C THR A 107 -4.87 -28.46 -2.19
N GLU A 108 -4.26 -27.72 -1.25
CA GLU A 108 -4.98 -26.82 -0.34
C GLU A 108 -5.80 -25.76 -1.10
N ILE A 109 -5.23 -25.15 -2.14
CA ILE A 109 -5.92 -24.17 -2.98
C ILE A 109 -7.11 -24.80 -3.73
N MET A 110 -6.93 -26.01 -4.27
CA MET A 110 -8.00 -26.74 -4.94
C MET A 110 -9.16 -27.06 -3.99
N GLU A 111 -8.87 -27.52 -2.78
CA GLU A 111 -9.89 -27.80 -1.76
C GLU A 111 -10.68 -26.55 -1.35
N ILE A 112 -10.00 -25.41 -1.18
CA ILE A 112 -10.66 -24.13 -0.87
C ILE A 112 -11.59 -23.72 -2.03
N ASN A 113 -11.13 -23.87 -3.28
CA ASN A 113 -11.93 -23.54 -4.46
C ASN A 113 -13.17 -24.43 -4.61
N GLU A 114 -13.07 -25.73 -4.28
CA GLU A 114 -14.20 -26.65 -4.29
C GLU A 114 -15.25 -26.27 -3.24
N LYS A 115 -14.82 -25.96 -2.00
CA LYS A 115 -15.72 -25.49 -0.94
C LYS A 115 -16.46 -24.21 -1.33
N LEU A 116 -15.77 -23.25 -1.96
CA LEU A 116 -16.38 -22.01 -2.44
C LEU A 116 -17.41 -22.22 -3.57
N ALA A 117 -17.30 -23.32 -4.33
CA ALA A 117 -18.23 -23.63 -5.43
C ALA A 117 -19.55 -24.26 -4.95
N GLU A 118 -19.66 -24.63 -3.67
CA GLU A 118 -20.87 -25.25 -3.13
C GLU A 118 -22.04 -24.24 -2.99
N PRO A 119 -23.29 -24.66 -3.28
CA PRO A 119 -24.43 -23.75 -3.39
C PRO A 119 -24.97 -23.17 -2.06
N ASN A 120 -24.54 -23.65 -0.89
CA ASN A 120 -24.99 -23.17 0.43
C ASN A 120 -23.87 -22.38 1.14
N ASN A 121 -23.54 -21.22 0.58
CA ASN A 121 -22.24 -20.56 0.77
C ASN A 121 -22.12 -19.67 2.02
N GLU A 122 -23.19 -19.32 2.75
CA GLU A 122 -23.10 -18.28 3.79
C GLU A 122 -22.28 -18.73 5.03
N ASP A 123 -22.52 -19.94 5.54
CA ASP A 123 -21.75 -20.50 6.66
C ASP A 123 -20.31 -20.87 6.25
N ILE A 124 -20.13 -21.29 4.99
CA ILE A 124 -18.84 -21.69 4.41
C ILE A 124 -17.92 -20.48 4.21
N LEU A 125 -18.48 -19.33 3.82
CA LEU A 125 -17.75 -18.08 3.65
C LEU A 125 -17.17 -17.58 4.98
N GLU A 126 -17.91 -17.70 6.09
CA GLU A 126 -17.40 -17.33 7.41
C GLU A 126 -16.24 -18.25 7.84
N GLU A 127 -16.37 -19.56 7.61
CA GLU A 127 -15.31 -20.52 7.94
C GLU A 127 -14.03 -20.25 7.12
N ILE A 128 -14.14 -20.01 5.81
CA ILE A 128 -13.00 -19.69 4.94
C ILE A 128 -12.35 -18.36 5.31
N GLU A 129 -13.14 -17.33 5.68
CA GLU A 129 -12.59 -16.06 6.16
C GLU A 129 -11.73 -16.21 7.43
N THR A 130 -12.05 -17.18 8.29
CA THR A 130 -11.25 -17.45 9.51
C THR A 130 -9.95 -18.18 9.21
N LEU A 131 -9.90 -19.00 8.15
CA LEU A 131 -8.68 -19.69 7.71
C LEU A 131 -7.65 -18.73 7.09
N ILE A 132 -8.09 -17.60 6.55
CA ILE A 132 -7.25 -16.64 5.80
C ILE A 132 -6.77 -15.45 6.67
N LYS A 133 -7.39 -15.21 7.83
CA LYS A 133 -7.04 -14.10 8.76
C LYS A 133 -5.93 -14.46 9.73
#